data_AF-A0A936THQ4-F1
#
_entry.id   AF-A0A936THQ4-F1
#
_cell.length_a   1.000
_cell.length_b   1.000
_cell.length_c   1.000
_cell.angle_alpha   90.00
_cell.angle_beta   90.00
_cell.angle_gamma   90.00
#
_symmetry.space_group_name_H-M   'P 1'
#
loop_
_entity.id
_entity.type
_entity.pdbx_description
1 polymer ?
#
loop_
_entity_poly.entity_id
_entity_poly.type
_entity_poly.pdbx_seq_one_letter_code
_entity_poly.pdbx_strand_id
1 'polypeptide(L)' 'MPSVLDKVIERELRKELRDALVRFEQQLRQGGVSDENVKNRMRGAKQFVAFLYGRYLG' A
#
# COMPACT_ATOMS: atom_id res chain seq x y z
N MET A 1 25.25 7.18 -3.94
CA MET A 1 24.67 6.02 -4.65
C MET A 1 23.93 5.19 -3.61
N PRO A 2 22.65 4.87 -3.80
CA PRO A 2 21.94 3.99 -2.87
C PRO A 2 22.63 2.63 -2.87
N SER A 3 22.88 2.12 -1.67
CA SER A 3 23.53 0.83 -1.48
C SER A 3 22.65 -0.30 -2.02
N VAL A 4 23.25 -1.46 -2.29
CA VAL A 4 22.49 -2.67 -2.66
C VAL A 4 21.48 -3.02 -1.55
N LEU A 5 21.85 -2.76 -0.29
CA LEU A 5 20.98 -2.95 0.87
C LEU A 5 19.73 -2.05 0.78
N ASP A 6 19.90 -0.77 0.42
CA ASP A 6 18.78 0.18 0.28
C ASP A 6 17.78 -0.29 -0.78
N LYS A 7 18.28 -0.81 -1.92
CA LYS A 7 17.44 -1.35 -3.00
C LYS A 7 16.68 -2.63 -2.59
N VAL A 8 17.30 -3.48 -1.78
CA VAL A 8 16.65 -4.69 -1.25
C VAL A 8 15.56 -4.31 -0.26
N ILE A 9 15.85 -3.38 0.66
CA ILE A 9 14.88 -2.85 1.63
C ILE A 9 13.70 -2.20 0.90
N GLU A 10 13.97 -1.38 -0.12
CA GLU A 10 12.93 -0.75 -0.94
C GLU A 10 12.02 -1.79 -1.63
N ARG A 11 12.61 -2.87 -2.15
CA ARG A 11 11.88 -3.95 -2.82
C ARG A 11 10.98 -4.71 -1.85
N GLU A 12 11.50 -5.09 -0.68
CA GLU A 12 10.72 -5.79 0.34
C GLU A 12 9.61 -4.90 0.90
N LEU A 13 9.90 -3.63 1.19
CA LEU A 13 8.90 -2.65 1.62
C LEU A 13 7.78 -2.50 0.59
N ARG A 14 8.11 -2.40 -0.71
CA ARG A 14 7.11 -2.33 -1.78
C ARG A 14 6.22 -3.57 -1.81
N LYS A 15 6.79 -4.76 -1.56
CA LYS A 15 6.04 -6.02 -1.52
C LYS A 15 5.10 -6.05 -0.32
N GLU A 16 5.57 -5.71 0.87
CA GLU A 16 4.74 -5.68 2.08
C GLU A 16 3.58 -4.68 1.97
N LEU A 17 3.83 -3.49 1.43
CA LEU A 17 2.80 -2.48 1.19
C LEU A 17 1.74 -2.97 0.20
N ARG A 18 2.16 -3.67 -0.86
CA ARG A 18 1.22 -4.29 -1.80
C ARG A 18 0.37 -5.35 -1.12
N ASP A 19 0.98 -6.24 -0.35
CA ASP A 19 0.27 -7.33 0.34
C ASP A 19 -0.68 -6.77 1.41
N ALA A 20 -0.31 -5.68 2.09
CA ALA A 20 -1.19 -4.96 3.01
C ALA A 20 -2.42 -4.38 2.29
N LEU A 21 -2.25 -3.75 1.12
CA LEU A 21 -3.38 -3.24 0.32
C LEU A 21 -4.31 -4.36 -0.14
N VAL A 22 -3.77 -5.51 -0.55
CA VAL A 22 -4.59 -6.69 -0.93
C VAL A 22 -5.40 -7.21 0.25
N ARG A 23 -4.78 -7.35 1.42
CA ARG A 23 -5.47 -7.77 2.65
C ARG A 23 -6.55 -6.78 3.07
N PHE A 24 -6.27 -5.49 2.96
CA PHE A 24 -7.25 -4.44 3.22
C PHE A 24 -8.45 -4.54 2.27
N GLU A 25 -8.23 -4.72 0.97
CA GLU A 25 -9.32 -4.91 0.01
C GLU A 25 -10.17 -6.15 0.35
N GLN A 26 -9.54 -7.27 0.68
CA GLN A 26 -10.23 -8.49 1.06
C GLN A 26 -11.10 -8.30 2.30
N GLN A 27 -10.58 -7.61 3.33
CA GLN A 27 -11.35 -7.30 4.54
C GLN A 27 -12.56 -6.41 4.24
N LEU A 28 -12.43 -5.43 3.35
CA LEU A 28 -13.56 -4.59 2.95
C LEU A 28 -14.65 -5.42 2.24
N ARG A 29 -14.24 -6.30 1.31
CA ARG A 29 -15.16 -7.19 0.60
C ARG A 29 -15.85 -8.18 1.54
N GLN A 30 -15.11 -8.78 2.46
CA GLN A 30 -15.66 -9.68 3.48
C GLN A 30 -16.61 -8.96 4.45
N GLY A 31 -16.33 -7.69 4.75
CA GLY A 31 -17.20 -6.83 5.56
C GLY A 31 -18.47 -6.35 4.86
N GLY A 32 -18.77 -6.82 3.65
CA GLY A 32 -19.98 -6.45 2.91
C GLY A 32 -19.98 -5.01 2.39
N VAL A 33 -18.81 -4.37 2.29
CA VAL A 33 -18.69 -3.02 1.72
C VAL A 33 -18.98 -3.10 0.22
N SER A 34 -19.86 -2.21 -0.27
CA SER A 34 -20.18 -2.14 -1.70
C SER A 34 -18.94 -1.87 -2.57
N ASP A 35 -18.91 -2.38 -3.80
CA ASP A 35 -17.76 -2.22 -4.70
C ASP A 35 -17.36 -0.76 -4.93
N GLU A 36 -18.32 0.16 -4.96
CA GLU A 36 -18.05 1.60 -5.06
C GLU A 36 -17.30 2.12 -3.83
N ASN A 37 -17.74 1.72 -2.64
CA ASN A 37 -17.08 2.09 -1.39
C ASN A 37 -15.72 1.41 -1.24
N VAL A 38 -15.55 0.17 -1.72
CA VAL A 38 -14.24 -0.51 -1.80
C VAL A 38 -13.30 0.31 -2.68
N LYS A 39 -13.72 0.73 -3.88
CA LYS A 39 -12.90 1.56 -4.78
C LYS A 39 -12.47 2.87 -4.12
N ASN A 40 -13.40 3.56 -3.46
CA ASN A 40 -13.10 4.83 -2.77
C ASN A 40 -12.10 4.64 -1.61
N ARG A 41 -12.30 3.60 -0.78
CA ARG A 41 -11.38 3.28 0.32
C ARG A 41 -10.01 2.84 -0.18
N MET A 42 -9.96 2.02 -1.23
CA MET A 42 -8.70 1.61 -1.87
C MET A 42 -7.95 2.78 -2.49
N ARG A 43 -8.65 3.77 -3.05
CA ARG A 43 -8.04 5.02 -3.54
C ARG A 43 -7.37 5.79 -2.39
N GLY A 44 -8.07 5.96 -1.27
CA GLY A 44 -7.50 6.61 -0.08
C GLY A 44 -6.30 5.85 0.49
N ALA A 45 -6.38 4.52 0.58
CA ALA A 45 -5.28 3.69 1.05
C ALA A 45 -4.03 3.82 0.16
N LYS A 46 -4.20 3.84 -1.17
CA LYS A 46 -3.09 4.07 -2.12
C LYS A 46 -2.46 5.45 -1.95
N GLN A 47 -3.27 6.49 -1.74
CA GLN A 47 -2.75 7.85 -1.48
C GLN A 47 -1.97 7.91 -0.17
N PHE A 48 -2.46 7.25 0.88
CA PHE A 48 -1.76 7.15 2.16
C PHE A 48 -0.41 6.43 2.02
N VAL A 49 -0.38 5.29 1.32
CA VAL A 49 0.87 4.57 1.03
C VAL A 49 1.84 5.44 0.24
N ALA A 50 1.36 6.16 -0.78
CA ALA A 50 2.20 7.08 -1.56
C ALA A 50 2.75 8.23 -0.71
N PHE A 51 1.96 8.77 0.22
CA PHE A 51 2.40 9.78 1.18
C PHE A 51 3.51 9.24 2.10
N LEU A 52 3.32 8.06 2.68
CA LEU A 52 4.34 7.43 3.53
C LEU A 52 5.63 7.17 2.76
N TYR A 53 5.53 6.68 1.52
CA TYR A 53 6.69 6.41 0.67
C TYR A 53 7.43 7.70 0.28
N GLY A 54 6.69 8.76 -0.08
CA GLY A 54 7.26 10.07 -0.36
C GLY A 54 7.92 10.71 0.86
N ARG A 55 7.38 10.48 2.06
CA ARG A 55 7.99 10.92 3.33
C ARG A 55 9.22 10.10 3.73
N TYR A 56 9.29 8.83 3.34
CA TYR A 56 10.43 7.96 3.67
C TYR A 56 11.62 8.15 2.72
N LEU A 57 11.36 8.62 1.49
CA LEU A 57 12.39 8.91 0.48
C LEU A 57 12.80 10.38 0.40
N GLY A 58 12.09 11.27 1.11
CA GLY A 58 12.33 12.72 1.14
C GLY A 58 13.27 13.15 2.26
#